data_AF-A0A7X8QWW9-F1
#
_entry.id   AF-A0A7X8QWW9-F1
#
_cell.length_a   1.000
_cell.length_b   1.000
_cell.length_c   1.000
_cell.angle_alpha   90.00
_cell.angle_beta   90.00
_cell.angle_gamma   90.00
#
_symmetry.space_group_name_H-M   'P 1'
#
loop_
_entity.id
_entity.type
_entity.pdbx_description
1 polymer ?
#
loop_
_entity_poly.entity_id
_entity_poly.type
_entity_poly.pdbx_seq_one_letter_code
_entity_poly.pdbx_strand_id
1 'polypeptide(L)'
;MNRRKKDKPMVFTESGPTEWTDEAIRAFNDGMRILARMIAADIIKKRAAANNQKLDTSSKELNSHDTAEKLSVPAVKPKSMPCNPCRQKPHKYELPAFLIGVLEQAGYAKWLQGRAMAHVRRDKKRGNTMATVAEYKTAIHAAVCRSAGKDAYTGEALDWSSLGTWNNSLSEKGRREYKAKFAQLPTVDHVGDGTGPADFKICAWRTNDAKSDMKADEFIALCRKVAKANG
;
A
#
# COMPACT_ATOMS: atom_id res chain seq x y z
N MET A 1 42.17 49.66 23.74
CA MET A 1 42.23 48.93 22.45
C MET A 1 42.39 47.43 22.70
N ASN A 2 41.31 46.66 22.56
CA ASN A 2 41.29 45.20 22.80
C ASN A 2 41.63 44.42 21.52
N ARG A 3 42.67 43.58 21.58
CA ARG A 3 43.04 42.63 20.50
C ARG A 3 42.13 41.40 20.57
N ARG A 4 41.35 41.16 19.51
CA ARG A 4 40.58 39.92 19.30
C ARG A 4 41.53 38.75 19.06
N LYS A 5 41.44 37.69 19.87
CA LYS A 5 42.05 36.38 19.58
C LYS A 5 41.22 35.71 18.48
N LYS A 6 41.90 35.18 17.45
CA LYS A 6 41.30 34.38 16.38
C LYS A 6 41.30 32.92 16.83
N ASP A 7 40.13 32.30 16.87
CA ASP A 7 40.00 30.87 17.17
C ASP A 7 40.50 30.02 16.00
N LYS A 8 41.23 28.94 16.31
CA LYS A 8 41.73 27.95 15.35
C LYS A 8 40.58 26.99 14.94
N PRO A 9 40.58 26.49 13.69
CA PRO A 9 39.57 25.51 13.27
C PRO A 9 39.80 24.15 13.93
N MET A 10 38.70 23.52 14.33
CA MET A 10 38.64 22.15 14.85
C MET A 10 38.83 21.17 13.68
N VAL A 11 39.87 20.34 13.76
CA VAL A 11 40.09 19.24 12.82
C VAL A 11 39.37 18.01 13.38
N PHE A 12 38.41 17.46 12.64
CA PHE A 12 37.79 16.17 12.95
C PHE A 12 38.61 15.05 12.31
N THR A 13 39.14 14.15 13.13
CA THR A 13 39.77 12.90 12.68
C THR A 13 38.71 11.82 12.53
N GLU A 14 38.53 11.31 11.31
CA GLU A 14 37.72 10.13 11.02
C GLU A 14 38.50 8.87 11.43
N SER A 15 38.05 8.18 12.47
CA SER A 15 38.46 6.79 12.74
C SER A 15 37.43 6.11 13.64
N GLY A 16 36.31 5.68 13.05
CA GLY A 16 35.41 4.69 13.65
C GLY A 16 35.72 3.30 13.09
N PRO A 17 35.68 2.23 13.90
CA PRO A 17 35.99 0.88 13.43
C PRO A 17 34.89 0.38 12.48
N THR A 18 35.29 0.03 11.24
CA THR A 18 34.42 -0.39 10.13
C THR A 18 34.05 -1.87 10.12
N GLU A 19 34.42 -2.65 11.14
CA GLU A 19 34.23 -4.11 11.13
C GLU A 19 33.50 -4.61 12.36
N TRP A 20 32.42 -5.38 12.13
CA TRP A 20 31.68 -6.07 13.18
C TRP A 20 32.54 -7.21 13.72
N THR A 21 32.65 -7.31 15.04
CA THR A 21 33.33 -8.45 15.65
C THR A 21 32.56 -9.74 15.38
N ASP A 22 33.27 -10.87 15.26
CA ASP A 22 32.63 -12.18 15.09
C ASP A 22 31.62 -12.51 16.19
N GLU A 23 31.82 -11.95 17.40
CA GLU A 23 30.90 -12.08 18.51
C GLU A 23 29.60 -11.31 18.29
N ALA A 24 29.67 -10.10 17.73
CA ALA A 24 28.49 -9.33 17.34
C ALA A 24 27.72 -10.02 16.20
N ILE A 25 28.42 -10.60 15.23
CA ILE A 25 27.82 -11.38 14.14
C ILE A 25 27.11 -12.63 14.69
N ARG A 26 27.72 -13.35 15.63
CA ARG A 26 27.10 -14.51 16.28
C ARG A 26 25.85 -14.13 17.07
N ALA A 27 25.93 -13.07 17.89
CA ALA A 27 24.79 -12.59 18.67
C ALA A 27 23.61 -12.18 17.78
N PHE A 28 23.89 -11.49 16.66
CA PHE A 28 22.87 -11.13 15.68
C PHE A 28 22.20 -12.36 15.06
N ASN A 29 23.00 -13.34 14.62
CA ASN A 29 22.49 -14.57 14.00
C ASN A 29 21.64 -15.41 14.96
N ASP A 30 22.02 -15.49 16.24
CA ASP A 30 21.25 -16.21 17.25
C ASP A 30 19.92 -15.50 17.56
N GLY A 31 19.91 -14.17 17.59
CA GLY A 31 18.67 -13.38 17.65
C GLY A 31 17.73 -13.68 16.47
N MET A 32 18.27 -13.77 15.26
CA MET A 32 17.49 -14.08 14.05
C MET A 32 16.92 -15.51 14.07
N ARG A 33 17.64 -16.48 14.63
CA ARG A 33 17.14 -17.86 14.80
C ARG A 33 15.98 -17.94 15.79
N ILE A 34 16.03 -17.19 16.88
CA ILE A 34 14.94 -17.13 17.87
C ILE A 34 13.69 -16.53 17.22
N LEU A 35 13.85 -15.43 16.47
CA LEU A 35 12.74 -14.80 15.75
C LEU A 35 12.10 -15.75 14.73
N ALA A 36 12.92 -16.48 13.96
CA ALA A 36 12.42 -17.46 12.99
C ALA A 36 11.60 -18.58 13.66
N ARG A 37 12.02 -19.06 14.83
CA ARG A 37 11.26 -20.06 15.61
C ARG A 37 9.92 -19.52 16.11
N MET A 38 9.88 -18.28 16.56
CA MET A 38 8.64 -17.63 17.01
C MET A 38 7.63 -17.48 15.86
N ILE A 39 8.10 -17.07 14.69
CA ILE A 39 7.24 -16.96 13.49
C ILE A 39 6.71 -18.34 13.07
N ALA A 40 7.56 -19.37 13.07
CA ALA A 40 7.14 -20.73 12.74
C ALA A 40 6.07 -21.26 13.72
N ALA A 41 6.24 -21.03 15.02
CA ALA A 41 5.25 -21.42 16.03
C ALA A 41 3.90 -20.71 15.84
N ASP A 42 3.91 -19.43 15.49
CA ASP A 42 2.69 -18.66 15.24
C ASP A 42 1.96 -19.13 13.97
N ILE A 43 2.70 -19.48 12.91
CA ILE A 43 2.13 -20.08 11.69
C ILE A 43 1.47 -21.43 12.01
N ILE A 44 2.12 -22.29 12.79
CA ILE A 44 1.57 -23.59 13.21
C ILE A 44 0.28 -23.38 14.01
N LYS A 45 0.28 -22.44 14.97
CA LYS A 45 -0.89 -22.13 15.79
C LYS A 45 -2.07 -21.61 14.96
N LYS A 46 -1.80 -20.74 13.98
CA LYS A 46 -2.81 -20.22 13.04
C LYS A 46 -3.40 -21.31 12.15
N ARG A 47 -2.57 -22.26 11.68
CA ARG A 47 -3.02 -23.43 10.90
C ARG A 47 -3.89 -24.37 11.73
N ALA A 48 -3.51 -24.63 12.99
CA ALA A 48 -4.32 -25.44 13.90
C ALA A 48 -5.70 -24.81 14.17
N ALA A 49 -5.76 -23.49 14.38
CA ALA A 49 -7.03 -22.78 14.58
C ALA A 49 -7.94 -22.82 13.34
N ALA A 50 -7.37 -22.70 12.14
CA ALA A 50 -8.12 -22.79 10.88
C ALA A 50 -8.70 -24.20 10.62
N ASN A 51 -7.94 -25.25 10.97
CA ASN A 51 -8.42 -26.64 10.83
C ASN A 51 -9.56 -26.96 11.80
N ASN A 52 -9.53 -26.45 13.03
CA ASN A 52 -10.61 -26.66 13.99
C ASN A 52 -11.92 -25.94 13.57
N GLN A 53 -11.84 -24.78 12.93
CA GLN A 53 -13.03 -24.11 12.38
C GLN A 53 -13.66 -24.89 11.23
N LYS A 54 -12.86 -25.57 10.41
CA LYS A 54 -13.36 -26.38 9.29
C LYS A 54 -14.08 -27.66 9.74
N LEU A 55 -13.68 -28.23 10.88
CA LEU A 55 -14.33 -29.39 11.50
C LEU A 55 -15.69 -29.04 12.14
N ASP A 56 -15.83 -27.85 12.72
CA ASP A 56 -17.11 -27.37 13.29
C ASP A 56 -18.15 -27.06 12.20
N THR A 57 -17.71 -26.53 11.05
CA THR A 57 -18.62 -26.30 9.91
C THR A 57 -19.07 -27.59 9.24
N SER A 58 -18.20 -28.61 9.16
CA SER A 58 -18.56 -29.90 8.53
C SER A 58 -19.49 -30.75 9.41
N SER A 59 -19.48 -30.54 10.73
CA SER A 59 -20.37 -31.25 11.67
C SER A 59 -21.79 -30.67 11.70
N LYS A 60 -21.99 -29.43 11.21
CA LYS A 60 -23.30 -28.77 11.14
C LYS A 60 -24.10 -29.07 9.87
N GLU A 61 -23.45 -29.54 8.79
CA GLU A 61 -24.13 -29.87 7.52
C GLU A 61 -24.70 -31.30 7.45
N LEU A 62 -24.38 -32.17 8.41
CA LEU A 62 -24.86 -33.57 8.44
C LEU A 62 -26.19 -33.78 9.16
N ASN A 63 -26.86 -32.72 9.64
CA ASN A 63 -28.08 -32.83 10.45
C ASN A 63 -29.30 -32.09 9.86
N SER A 64 -29.39 -31.96 8.55
CA SER A 64 -30.64 -31.55 7.90
C SER A 64 -30.70 -32.14 6.49
N HIS A 65 -31.47 -33.22 6.33
CA HIS A 65 -32.47 -33.38 5.27
C HIS A 65 -33.01 -34.81 5.29
N ASP A 66 -34.16 -34.97 5.93
CA ASP A 66 -35.15 -35.98 5.57
C ASP A 66 -36.40 -35.23 5.11
N THR A 67 -36.71 -35.33 3.83
CA THR A 67 -38.04 -35.29 3.19
C THR A 67 -37.87 -35.12 1.68
N ALA A 68 -38.37 -36.11 0.95
CA ALA A 68 -38.40 -36.17 -0.50
C ALA A 68 -39.59 -35.40 -1.07
N GLU A 69 -39.39 -34.60 -2.12
CA GLU A 69 -40.48 -34.23 -3.03
C GLU A 69 -40.01 -33.95 -4.48
N LYS A 70 -40.42 -34.88 -5.36
CA LYS A 70 -40.78 -34.82 -6.79
C LYS A 70 -40.19 -33.76 -7.74
N LEU A 71 -39.38 -34.28 -8.67
CA LEU A 71 -39.43 -34.17 -10.15
C LEU A 71 -40.32 -33.10 -10.80
N SER A 72 -39.68 -32.14 -11.49
CA SER A 72 -40.09 -31.60 -12.80
C SER A 72 -39.00 -30.68 -13.36
N VAL A 73 -38.35 -31.07 -14.46
CA VAL A 73 -37.25 -30.32 -15.11
C VAL A 73 -37.77 -29.68 -16.40
N PRO A 74 -37.72 -28.34 -16.57
CA PRO A 74 -37.78 -27.74 -17.89
C PRO A 74 -36.37 -27.48 -18.45
N ALA A 75 -36.19 -27.83 -19.72
CA ALA A 75 -34.95 -27.73 -20.47
C ALA A 75 -34.39 -26.29 -20.54
N VAL A 76 -33.15 -26.11 -20.07
CA VAL A 76 -32.38 -24.87 -20.22
C VAL A 76 -31.67 -24.89 -21.59
N LYS A 77 -32.04 -23.94 -22.46
CA LYS A 77 -31.38 -23.72 -23.75
C LYS A 77 -29.91 -23.31 -23.55
N PRO A 78 -28.96 -23.78 -24.38
CA PRO A 78 -27.57 -23.40 -24.28
C PRO A 78 -27.39 -21.90 -24.55
N LYS A 79 -26.65 -21.22 -23.66
CA LYS A 79 -26.27 -19.82 -23.78
C LYS A 79 -25.45 -19.64 -25.06
N SER A 80 -25.91 -18.76 -25.93
CA SER A 80 -25.20 -18.33 -27.13
C SER A 80 -23.84 -17.73 -26.76
N MET A 81 -22.80 -18.11 -27.50
CA MET A 81 -21.51 -17.42 -27.50
C MET A 81 -21.72 -15.96 -27.95
N PRO A 82 -21.16 -14.94 -27.27
CA PRO A 82 -21.07 -13.63 -27.87
C PRO A 82 -19.99 -13.65 -28.95
N CYS A 83 -20.43 -13.50 -30.19
CA CYS A 83 -19.58 -13.19 -31.33
C CYS A 83 -19.21 -11.70 -31.34
N ASN A 84 -18.00 -11.42 -31.85
CA ASN A 84 -17.40 -10.15 -32.24
C ASN A 84 -17.04 -9.09 -31.17
N PRO A 85 -15.76 -8.65 -31.10
CA PRO A 85 -15.38 -7.48 -30.32
C PRO A 85 -15.84 -6.21 -31.05
N CYS A 86 -17.03 -5.72 -30.69
CA CYS A 86 -17.41 -4.34 -31.02
C CYS A 86 -16.34 -3.40 -30.46
N ARG A 87 -15.70 -2.66 -31.37
CA ARG A 87 -14.74 -1.57 -31.15
C ARG A 87 -15.15 -0.72 -29.95
N GLN A 88 -14.60 -1.01 -28.77
CA GLN A 88 -14.93 -0.25 -27.56
C GLN A 88 -14.35 1.15 -27.71
N LYS A 89 -15.16 2.17 -27.43
CA LYS A 89 -14.68 3.56 -27.40
C LYS A 89 -13.57 3.67 -26.34
N PRO A 90 -12.47 4.38 -26.62
CA PRO A 90 -11.40 4.55 -25.64
C PRO A 90 -11.97 5.13 -24.35
N HIS A 91 -11.73 4.46 -23.24
CA HIS A 91 -12.16 4.94 -21.93
C HIS A 91 -11.37 6.21 -21.60
N LYS A 92 -12.02 7.26 -21.08
CA LYS A 92 -11.32 8.50 -20.68
C LYS A 92 -10.12 8.26 -19.74
N TYR A 93 -10.16 7.17 -18.96
CA TYR A 93 -9.10 6.74 -18.06
C TYR A 93 -8.74 5.28 -18.39
N GLU A 94 -7.95 5.08 -19.43
CA GLU A 94 -7.49 3.76 -19.87
C GLU A 94 -6.58 3.13 -18.82
N LEU A 95 -6.60 1.80 -18.73
CA LEU A 95 -5.69 1.05 -17.86
C LEU A 95 -4.26 1.20 -18.39
N PRO A 96 -3.32 1.77 -17.60
CA PRO A 96 -1.91 1.86 -17.99
C PRO A 96 -1.30 0.49 -18.30
N ALA A 97 -0.38 0.44 -19.26
CA ALA A 97 0.20 -0.81 -19.76
C ALA A 97 0.82 -1.69 -18.66
N PHE A 98 1.48 -1.08 -17.67
CA PHE A 98 2.10 -1.80 -16.55
C PHE A 98 1.08 -2.43 -15.56
N LEU A 99 -0.22 -2.12 -15.70
CA LEU A 99 -1.30 -2.70 -14.90
C LEU A 99 -2.07 -3.78 -15.65
N ILE A 100 -1.84 -3.96 -16.95
CA ILE A 100 -2.47 -5.02 -17.73
C ILE A 100 -2.03 -6.38 -17.16
N GLY A 101 -3.00 -7.24 -16.86
CA GLY A 101 -2.76 -8.54 -16.23
C GLY A 101 -2.59 -8.50 -14.71
N VAL A 102 -2.41 -7.31 -14.12
CA VAL A 102 -2.43 -7.12 -12.65
C VAL A 102 -3.82 -6.70 -12.18
N LEU A 103 -4.48 -5.83 -12.95
CA LEU A 103 -5.81 -5.30 -12.65
C LEU A 103 -6.70 -5.33 -13.88
N GLU A 104 -8.00 -5.42 -13.63
CA GLU A 104 -9.01 -5.20 -14.66
C GLU A 104 -9.37 -3.70 -14.77
N GLN A 105 -9.77 -3.28 -15.96
CA GLN A 105 -10.21 -1.90 -16.24
C GLN A 105 -11.31 -1.43 -15.26
N ALA A 106 -12.26 -2.30 -14.91
CA ALA A 106 -13.34 -1.99 -13.97
C ALA A 106 -12.81 -1.79 -12.53
N GLY A 107 -11.86 -2.62 -12.09
CA GLY A 107 -11.19 -2.48 -10.80
C GLY A 107 -10.41 -1.18 -10.68
N TYR A 108 -9.67 -0.83 -11.73
CA TYR A 108 -8.95 0.44 -11.81
C TYR A 108 -9.90 1.65 -11.78
N ALA A 109 -10.98 1.62 -12.57
CA ALA A 109 -11.97 2.71 -12.60
C ALA A 109 -12.64 2.91 -11.24
N LYS A 110 -12.98 1.81 -10.54
CA LYS A 110 -13.55 1.85 -9.18
C LYS A 110 -12.56 2.43 -8.17
N TRP A 111 -11.29 2.00 -8.20
CA TRP A 111 -10.25 2.54 -7.34
C TRP A 111 -10.04 4.04 -7.60
N LEU A 112 -9.92 4.45 -8.86
CA LEU A 112 -9.71 5.85 -9.24
C LEU A 112 -10.85 6.75 -8.77
N GLN A 113 -12.11 6.29 -8.94
CA GLN A 113 -13.29 6.98 -8.43
C GLN A 113 -13.24 7.13 -6.91
N GLY A 114 -12.96 6.05 -6.18
CA GLY A 114 -12.92 6.06 -4.71
C GLY A 114 -11.83 6.98 -4.16
N ARG A 115 -10.64 6.98 -4.78
CA ARG A 115 -9.55 7.89 -4.41
C ARG A 115 -9.91 9.34 -4.67
N ALA A 116 -10.40 9.67 -5.86
CA ALA A 116 -10.80 11.04 -6.19
C ALA A 116 -11.88 11.57 -5.23
N MET A 117 -12.94 10.79 -4.95
CA MET A 117 -13.98 11.18 -4.00
C MET A 117 -13.44 11.40 -2.58
N ALA A 118 -12.55 10.53 -2.10
CA ALA A 118 -11.96 10.65 -0.78
C ALA A 118 -11.12 11.93 -0.63
N HIS A 119 -10.32 12.26 -1.65
CA HIS A 119 -9.51 13.47 -1.67
C HIS A 119 -10.39 14.73 -1.78
N VAL A 120 -11.36 14.79 -2.69
CA VAL A 120 -12.30 15.92 -2.80
C VAL A 120 -13.01 16.18 -1.47
N ARG A 121 -13.49 15.13 -0.80
CA ARG A 121 -14.16 15.27 0.51
C ARG A 121 -13.21 15.84 1.57
N ARG A 122 -11.95 15.37 1.60
CA ARG A 122 -10.93 15.83 2.54
C ARG A 122 -10.60 17.30 2.30
N ASP A 123 -10.40 17.68 1.05
CA ASP A 123 -9.89 18.99 0.67
C ASP A 123 -10.97 20.06 0.75
N LYS A 124 -12.23 19.72 0.43
CA LYS A 124 -13.40 20.56 0.73
C LYS A 124 -13.51 20.89 2.21
N LYS A 125 -13.25 19.91 3.09
CA LYS A 125 -13.23 20.13 4.54
C LYS A 125 -12.09 21.07 4.97
N ARG A 126 -11.00 21.14 4.20
CA ARG A 126 -9.87 22.04 4.42
C ARG A 126 -10.05 23.43 3.79
N GLY A 127 -11.15 23.68 3.08
CA GLY A 127 -11.48 24.98 2.47
C GLY A 127 -11.40 25.02 0.94
N ASN A 128 -11.02 23.93 0.26
CA ASN A 128 -11.00 23.87 -1.20
C ASN A 128 -12.40 23.63 -1.78
N THR A 129 -13.22 24.68 -1.82
CA THR A 129 -14.62 24.59 -2.26
C THR A 129 -14.76 24.20 -3.74
N MET A 130 -13.75 24.53 -4.56
CA MET A 130 -13.74 24.30 -6.00
C MET A 130 -13.29 22.89 -6.40
N ALA A 131 -12.79 22.07 -5.46
CA ALA A 131 -12.32 20.72 -5.77
C ALA A 131 -13.42 19.85 -6.42
N THR A 132 -13.19 19.39 -7.65
CA THR A 132 -14.11 18.48 -8.35
C THR A 132 -13.56 17.06 -8.48
N VAL A 133 -14.46 16.07 -8.48
CA VAL A 133 -14.09 14.67 -8.68
C VAL A 133 -13.51 14.45 -10.08
N ALA A 134 -13.98 15.18 -11.10
CA ALA A 134 -13.51 15.02 -12.46
C ALA A 134 -12.05 15.49 -12.63
N GLU A 135 -11.69 16.63 -12.06
CA GLU A 135 -10.31 17.13 -12.05
C GLU A 135 -9.39 16.18 -11.29
N TYR A 136 -9.83 15.73 -10.10
CA TYR A 136 -9.02 14.83 -9.27
C TYR A 136 -8.79 13.47 -9.95
N LYS A 137 -9.81 12.91 -10.63
CA LYS A 137 -9.61 11.68 -11.43
C LYS A 137 -8.58 11.88 -12.53
N THR A 138 -8.62 13.03 -13.22
CA THR A 138 -7.68 13.36 -14.28
C THR A 138 -6.26 13.49 -13.73
N ALA A 139 -6.08 14.24 -12.64
CA ALA A 139 -4.78 14.46 -12.01
C ALA A 139 -4.20 13.17 -11.40
N ILE A 140 -5.02 12.37 -10.72
CA ILE A 140 -4.61 11.07 -10.17
C ILE A 140 -4.24 10.11 -11.30
N HIS A 141 -5.05 10.00 -12.36
CA HIS A 141 -4.74 9.13 -13.49
C HIS A 141 -3.41 9.53 -14.15
N ALA A 142 -3.19 10.82 -14.38
CA ALA A 142 -1.92 11.33 -14.89
C ALA A 142 -0.75 11.00 -13.95
N ALA A 143 -0.94 11.07 -12.63
CA ALA A 143 0.07 10.66 -11.64
C ALA A 143 0.37 9.15 -11.71
N VAL A 144 -0.64 8.30 -11.92
CA VAL A 144 -0.45 6.86 -12.14
C VAL A 144 0.37 6.60 -13.40
N CYS A 145 0.06 7.28 -14.51
CA CYS A 145 0.82 7.12 -15.75
C CYS A 145 2.28 7.56 -15.58
N ARG A 146 2.51 8.70 -14.90
CA ARG A 146 3.87 9.18 -14.60
C ARG A 146 4.66 8.26 -13.67
N SER A 147 3.99 7.57 -12.75
CA SER A 147 4.68 6.73 -11.76
C SER A 147 5.28 5.47 -12.37
N ALA A 148 4.78 5.02 -13.53
CA ALA A 148 5.23 3.80 -14.22
C ALA A 148 5.29 2.58 -13.27
N GLY A 149 4.33 2.50 -12.34
CA GLY A 149 4.23 1.42 -11.36
C GLY A 149 5.15 1.55 -10.15
N LYS A 150 5.86 2.68 -9.99
CA LYS A 150 6.85 2.89 -8.92
C LYS A 150 6.44 3.97 -7.93
N ASP A 151 7.05 3.93 -6.75
CA ASP A 151 6.97 4.97 -5.73
C ASP A 151 7.70 6.24 -6.21
N ALA A 152 7.00 7.38 -6.19
CA ALA A 152 7.54 8.65 -6.65
C ALA A 152 8.71 9.23 -5.81
N TYR A 153 8.91 8.72 -4.59
CA TYR A 153 9.94 9.18 -3.66
C TYR A 153 11.09 8.19 -3.52
N THR A 154 10.81 6.88 -3.52
CA THR A 154 11.84 5.84 -3.34
C THR A 154 12.26 5.17 -4.64
N GLY A 155 11.44 5.25 -5.70
CA GLY A 155 11.67 4.56 -6.97
C GLY A 155 11.40 3.06 -6.94
N GLU A 156 10.95 2.51 -5.81
CA GLU A 156 10.64 1.08 -5.66
C GLU A 156 9.35 0.70 -6.37
N ALA A 157 9.24 -0.57 -6.78
CA ALA A 157 8.02 -1.09 -7.37
C ALA A 157 6.88 -1.16 -6.35
N LEU A 158 5.70 -0.69 -6.74
CA LEU A 158 4.49 -0.75 -5.93
C LEU A 158 3.73 -2.05 -6.19
N ASP A 159 3.05 -2.55 -5.16
CA ASP A 159 2.23 -3.75 -5.24
C ASP A 159 0.79 -3.41 -5.66
N TRP A 160 0.58 -3.26 -6.97
CA TRP A 160 -0.74 -2.96 -7.52
C TRP A 160 -1.77 -4.09 -7.37
N SER A 161 -1.33 -5.31 -7.10
CA SER A 161 -2.24 -6.44 -6.84
C SER A 161 -2.99 -6.30 -5.51
N SER A 162 -2.46 -5.49 -4.59
CA SER A 162 -3.08 -5.19 -3.30
C SER A 162 -4.22 -4.15 -3.36
N LEU A 163 -4.54 -3.61 -4.54
CA LEU A 163 -5.64 -2.67 -4.68
C LEU A 163 -6.99 -3.34 -4.36
N GLY A 164 -7.70 -2.75 -3.38
CA GLY A 164 -9.02 -3.24 -2.96
C GLY A 164 -8.99 -4.38 -1.93
N THR A 165 -7.81 -4.86 -1.53
CA THR A 165 -7.69 -5.91 -0.50
C THR A 165 -7.57 -5.36 0.92
N TRP A 166 -7.36 -4.05 1.05
CA TRP A 166 -7.32 -3.37 2.35
C TRP A 166 -8.65 -3.47 3.09
N ASN A 167 -8.60 -3.95 4.32
CA ASN A 167 -9.75 -4.12 5.20
C ASN A 167 -9.58 -3.26 6.46
N ASN A 168 -10.47 -2.27 6.64
CA ASN A 168 -10.41 -1.35 7.77
C ASN A 168 -10.58 -2.05 9.12
N SER A 169 -11.47 -3.04 9.23
CA SER A 169 -11.66 -3.78 10.49
C SER A 169 -10.42 -4.59 10.89
N LEU A 170 -9.75 -5.21 9.91
CA LEU A 170 -8.48 -5.89 10.15
C LEU A 170 -7.35 -4.92 10.47
N SER A 171 -7.35 -3.73 9.84
CA SER A 171 -6.38 -2.66 10.16
C SER A 171 -6.54 -2.16 11.59
N GLU A 172 -7.77 -1.98 12.09
CA GLU A 172 -8.03 -1.55 13.47
C GLU A 172 -7.55 -2.60 14.47
N LYS A 173 -7.84 -3.89 14.21
CA LYS A 173 -7.44 -5.00 15.09
C LYS A 173 -5.95 -5.29 15.06
N GLY A 174 -5.36 -5.41 13.87
CA GLY A 174 -3.96 -5.82 13.68
C GLY A 174 -2.96 -4.67 13.70
N ARG A 175 -3.43 -3.41 13.72
CA ARG A 175 -2.64 -2.18 13.87
C ARG A 175 -1.36 -2.20 13.03
N ARG A 176 -0.18 -2.15 13.67
CA ARG A 176 1.13 -2.04 13.02
C ARG A 176 1.44 -3.25 12.15
N GLU A 177 1.18 -4.46 12.64
CA GLU A 177 1.48 -5.71 11.92
C GLU A 177 0.63 -5.85 10.65
N TYR A 178 -0.64 -5.44 10.72
CA TYR A 178 -1.50 -5.43 9.55
C TYR A 178 -0.99 -4.41 8.52
N LYS A 179 -0.74 -3.17 8.95
CA LYS A 179 -0.25 -2.09 8.07
C LYS A 179 1.06 -2.44 7.38
N ALA A 180 1.97 -3.14 8.08
CA ALA A 180 3.27 -3.54 7.53
C ALA A 180 3.14 -4.45 6.29
N LYS A 181 2.09 -5.27 6.19
CA LYS A 181 1.84 -6.14 5.02
C LYS A 181 1.51 -5.35 3.76
N PHE A 182 1.01 -4.13 3.93
CA PHE A 182 0.64 -3.21 2.85
C PHE A 182 1.70 -2.14 2.63
N ALA A 183 2.94 -2.39 3.06
CA ALA A 183 4.05 -1.46 2.93
C ALA A 183 4.15 -0.84 1.52
N GLN A 184 4.00 -1.65 0.47
CA GLN A 184 4.09 -1.27 -0.95
C GLN A 184 2.72 -1.03 -1.62
N LEU A 185 1.62 -0.97 -0.86
CA LEU A 185 0.29 -0.67 -1.40
C LEU A 185 0.32 0.70 -2.11
N PRO A 186 -0.10 0.80 -3.39
CA PRO A 186 -0.19 2.08 -4.07
C PRO A 186 -1.20 3.02 -3.38
N THR A 187 -0.74 4.23 -3.09
CA THR A 187 -1.53 5.31 -2.53
C THR A 187 -1.33 6.61 -3.30
N VAL A 188 -2.19 7.58 -3.01
CA VAL A 188 -2.17 8.91 -3.62
C VAL A 188 -1.74 9.90 -2.54
N ASP A 189 -0.61 10.56 -2.76
CA ASP A 189 -0.13 11.68 -1.95
C ASP A 189 -0.51 12.99 -2.64
N HIS A 190 -1.07 13.93 -1.86
CA HIS A 190 -1.40 15.26 -2.36
C HIS A 190 -0.17 16.13 -2.21
N VAL A 191 0.26 16.76 -3.31
CA VAL A 191 1.35 17.73 -3.25
C VAL A 191 0.80 19.03 -2.67
N GLY A 192 1.34 19.48 -1.53
CA GLY A 192 0.84 20.66 -0.82
C GLY A 192 -0.22 20.36 0.23
N ASP A 193 -0.97 21.39 0.63
CA ASP A 193 -1.93 21.33 1.75
C ASP A 193 -3.36 20.89 1.35
N GLY A 194 -3.60 20.70 0.05
CA GLY A 194 -4.91 20.34 -0.51
C GLY A 194 -5.84 21.53 -0.78
N THR A 195 -5.37 22.77 -0.62
CA THR A 195 -6.15 23.99 -0.94
C THR A 195 -5.88 24.52 -2.35
N GLY A 196 -4.75 24.13 -2.95
CA GLY A 196 -4.34 24.53 -4.28
C GLY A 196 -4.87 23.65 -5.42
N PRO A 197 -4.22 23.74 -6.60
CA PRO A 197 -4.52 22.88 -7.74
C PRO A 197 -4.39 21.38 -7.41
N ALA A 198 -5.13 20.57 -8.15
CA ALA A 198 -5.07 19.12 -8.05
C ALA A 198 -3.71 18.59 -8.54
N ASP A 199 -2.76 18.42 -7.62
CA ASP A 199 -1.44 17.84 -7.89
C ASP A 199 -1.17 16.64 -6.96
N PHE A 200 -0.79 15.53 -7.58
CA PHE A 200 -0.69 14.24 -6.92
C PHE A 200 0.55 13.48 -7.34
N LYS A 201 1.08 12.71 -6.38
CA LYS A 201 2.11 11.69 -6.59
C LYS A 201 1.59 10.33 -6.16
N ILE A 202 1.98 9.29 -6.89
CA ILE A 202 1.72 7.91 -6.46
C ILE A 202 2.92 7.43 -5.65
N CYS A 203 2.66 6.92 -4.45
CA CYS A 203 3.68 6.38 -3.57
C CYS A 203 3.14 5.23 -2.73
N ALA A 204 4.04 4.46 -2.15
CA ALA A 204 3.74 3.36 -1.27
C ALA A 204 3.07 3.87 0.02
N TRP A 205 2.17 3.07 0.59
CA TRP A 205 1.52 3.39 1.85
C TRP A 205 2.53 3.75 2.94
N ARG A 206 3.62 2.98 3.08
CA ARG A 206 4.66 3.25 4.07
C ARG A 206 5.32 4.63 3.88
N THR A 207 5.54 5.00 2.62
CA THR A 207 6.19 6.25 2.25
C THR A 207 5.28 7.42 2.59
N ASN A 208 4.00 7.31 2.25
CA ASN A 208 2.99 8.31 2.55
C ASN A 208 2.77 8.47 4.06
N ASP A 209 2.68 7.36 4.80
CA ASP A 209 2.51 7.34 6.26
C ASP A 209 3.73 7.96 6.97
N ALA A 210 4.95 7.71 6.47
CA ALA A 210 6.17 8.31 7.01
C ALA A 210 6.35 9.79 6.64
N LYS A 211 6.03 10.16 5.40
CA LYS A 211 6.10 11.55 4.93
C LYS A 211 5.05 12.42 5.62
N SER A 212 3.85 11.89 5.84
CA SER A 212 2.74 12.64 6.45
C SER A 212 2.54 13.98 5.73
N ASP A 213 2.30 15.05 6.48
CA ASP A 213 2.07 16.41 5.97
C ASP A 213 3.37 17.16 5.56
N MET A 214 4.55 16.53 5.66
CA MET A 214 5.81 17.18 5.27
C MET A 214 5.89 17.42 3.76
N LYS A 215 6.58 18.49 3.36
CA LYS A 215 7.02 18.66 1.96
C LYS A 215 8.10 17.64 1.62
N ALA A 216 8.29 17.39 0.33
CA ALA A 216 9.29 16.43 -0.14
C ALA A 216 10.71 16.77 0.36
N ASP A 217 11.11 18.03 0.27
CA ASP A 217 12.44 18.48 0.69
C ASP A 217 12.64 18.38 2.22
N GLU A 218 11.58 18.65 2.98
CA GLU A 218 11.57 18.50 4.45
C GLU A 218 11.71 17.03 4.84
N PHE A 219 10.99 16.14 4.17
CA PHE A 219 11.10 14.70 4.39
C PHE A 219 12.50 14.17 4.05
N ILE A 220 13.08 14.60 2.91
CA ILE A 220 14.45 14.24 2.54
C ILE A 220 15.46 14.75 3.58
N ALA A 221 15.31 15.99 4.05
CA ALA A 221 16.17 16.56 5.07
C ALA A 221 16.08 15.77 6.39
N LEU A 222 14.88 15.34 6.78
CA LEU A 222 14.67 14.47 7.93
C LEU A 222 15.37 13.11 7.75
N CYS A 223 15.16 12.46 6.61
CA CYS A 223 15.81 11.17 6.30
C CYS A 223 17.33 11.27 6.38
N ARG A 224 17.94 12.36 5.87
CA ARG A 224 19.39 12.58 5.98
C ARG A 224 19.87 12.71 7.42
N LYS A 225 19.11 13.41 8.28
CA LYS A 225 19.44 13.54 9.71
C LYS A 225 19.35 12.18 10.43
N VAL A 226 18.31 11.40 10.13
CA VAL A 226 18.13 10.05 10.70
C VAL A 226 19.26 9.13 10.27
N ALA A 227 19.60 9.11 8.98
CA ALA A 227 20.70 8.31 8.45
C ALA A 227 22.03 8.68 9.12
N LYS A 228 22.34 9.98 9.23
CA LYS A 228 23.56 10.46 9.91
C LYS A 228 23.63 10.05 11.39
N ALA A 229 22.50 9.92 12.07
CA ALA A 229 22.46 9.58 13.49
C ALA A 229 22.54 8.06 13.76
N ASN A 230 22.31 7.21 12.75
CA ASN A 230 22.16 5.75 12.91
C ASN A 230 22.99 4.92 11.91
N GLY A 231 23.76 5.55 11.03
CA GLY A 231 24.68 4.92 10.08
C GLY A 231 26.11 5.30 10.40
#